data_AF-A0A7C4C2X3-F1
#
_entry.id   AF-A0A7C4C2X3-F1
#
_cell.length_a   1.000
_cell.length_b   1.000
_cell.length_c   1.000
_cell.angle_alpha   90.00
_cell.angle_beta   90.00
_cell.angle_gamma   90.00
#
_symmetry.space_group_name_H-M   'P 1'
#
loop_
_entity.id
_entity.type
_entity.pdbx_description
1 polymer ?
#
loop_
_entity_poly.entity_id
_entity_poly.type
_entity_poly.pdbx_seq_one_letter_code
_entity_poly.pdbx_strand_id
1 'polypeptide(L)'
;MRRDIVTELLEEEWEKRRRKVIETRMIETEDIMILSIVRLNHEVMEIMSKMATKDDLKGMATKEDIKNMATKDDLKGMATKEDIKNMATKD
;
A
#
# COMPACT_ATOMS: atom_id res chain seq x y z
N MET A 1 7.31 11.94 20.54
CA MET A 1 8.15 10.76 20.79
C MET A 1 9.58 11.26 20.92
N ARG A 2 10.31 10.92 22.00
CA ARG A 2 11.73 11.28 22.12
C ARG A 2 12.49 10.47 21.04
N ARG A 3 13.32 11.13 20.22
CA ARG A 3 14.19 10.41 19.27
C ARG A 3 15.16 9.53 20.09
N ASP A 4 15.40 8.32 19.63
CA ASP A 4 16.34 7.45 20.31
C ASP A 4 17.77 7.96 20.11
N ILE A 5 18.64 7.68 21.08
CA ILE A 5 20.03 8.17 21.11
C ILE A 5 20.82 7.74 19.87
N VAL A 6 20.49 6.58 19.26
CA VAL A 6 21.21 6.06 18.10
C VAL A 6 20.88 6.91 16.87
N THR A 7 19.59 7.25 16.68
CA THR A 7 19.16 8.16 15.61
C THR A 7 19.84 9.53 15.70
N GLU A 8 19.89 10.12 16.89
CA GLU A 8 20.54 11.43 17.10
C GLU A 8 22.04 11.38 16.76
N LEU A 9 22.77 10.37 17.25
CA LEU A 9 24.20 10.20 16.97
C LEU A 9 24.50 9.96 15.48
N LEU A 10 23.63 9.23 14.77
CA LEU A 10 23.78 8.99 13.34
C LEU A 10 23.55 10.26 12.51
N GLU A 11 22.55 11.08 12.87
CA GLU A 11 22.30 12.38 12.23
C GLU A 11 23.50 13.33 12.42
N GLU A 12 24.06 13.38 13.63
CA GLU A 12 25.22 14.22 13.95
C GLU A 12 26.47 13.81 13.14
N GLU A 13 26.81 12.52 13.13
CA GLU A 13 27.97 12.03 12.36
C GLU A 13 27.76 12.18 10.85
N TRP A 14 26.53 12.03 10.36
CA TRP A 14 26.20 12.31 8.97
C TRP A 14 26.46 13.77 8.60
N GLU A 15 25.95 14.72 9.37
CA GLU A 15 26.12 16.15 9.07
C GLU A 15 27.59 16.56 9.12
N LYS A 16 28.36 16.01 10.05
CA LYS A 16 29.81 16.22 10.14
C LYS A 16 30.54 15.72 8.90
N ARG A 17 30.26 14.50 8.44
CA ARG A 17 30.86 13.92 7.23
C ARG A 17 30.43 14.68 5.97
N ARG A 18 29.14 14.97 5.85
CA ARG A 18 28.59 15.77 4.74
C ARG A 18 29.28 17.13 4.63
N ARG A 19 29.48 17.82 5.76
CA ARG A 19 30.20 19.09 5.80
C ARG A 19 31.64 18.95 5.31
N LYS A 20 32.38 17.96 5.83
CA LYS A 20 33.75 17.67 5.40
C LYS A 20 33.83 17.44 3.89
N VAL A 21 32.93 16.64 3.32
CA VAL A 21 32.88 16.37 1.88
C VAL A 21 32.63 17.64 1.06
N ILE A 22 31.71 18.49 1.50
CA ILE A 22 31.38 19.75 0.80
C ILE A 22 32.57 20.72 0.84
N GLU A 23 33.21 20.86 2.00
CA GLU A 23 34.33 21.79 2.21
C GLU A 23 35.60 21.34 1.49
N THR A 24 35.96 20.06 1.60
CA THR A 24 37.23 19.53 1.07
C THR A 24 37.11 19.05 -0.37
N ARG A 25 35.88 18.82 -0.86
CA ARG A 25 35.59 18.11 -2.12
C ARG A 25 36.24 16.73 -2.23
N MET A 26 36.61 16.14 -1.11
CA MET A 26 37.12 14.79 -1.02
C MET A 26 36.04 13.86 -0.49
N ILE A 27 35.86 12.73 -1.15
CA ILE A 27 34.95 11.67 -0.74
C ILE A 27 35.78 10.46 -0.37
N GLU A 28 35.56 9.94 0.84
CA GLU A 28 36.19 8.70 1.30
C GLU A 28 35.29 7.50 1.00
N THR A 29 35.85 6.30 1.00
CA THR A 29 35.13 5.05 0.73
C THR A 29 33.94 4.85 1.66
N GLU A 30 34.07 5.28 2.91
CA GLU A 30 33.06 5.21 3.94
C GLU A 30 31.89 6.16 3.64
N ASP A 31 32.15 7.33 3.04
CA ASP A 31 31.10 8.29 2.68
C ASP A 31 30.24 7.74 1.53
N ILE A 32 30.84 7.02 0.58
CA ILE A 32 30.12 6.32 -0.49
C ILE A 32 29.19 5.25 0.09
N MET A 33 29.69 4.49 1.07
CA MET A 33 28.90 3.46 1.75
C MET A 33 27.71 4.07 2.48
N ILE A 34 27.92 5.16 3.23
CA ILE A 34 26.84 5.85 3.95
C ILE A 34 25.82 6.45 2.97
N LEU A 35 26.27 7.11 1.90
CA LEU A 35 25.38 7.64 0.85
C LEU A 35 24.49 6.55 0.25
N SER A 36 25.07 5.36 0.01
CA SER A 36 24.33 4.21 -0.51
C SER A 36 23.27 3.73 0.47
N ILE A 37 23.60 3.65 1.76
CA ILE A 37 22.65 3.27 2.83
C ILE A 37 21.53 4.30 2.96
N VAL A 38 21.86 5.59 2.99
CA VAL A 38 20.88 6.69 3.07
C VAL A 38 19.92 6.64 1.89
N ARG A 39 20.45 6.42 0.68
CA ARG A 39 19.62 6.26 -0.52
C ARG A 39 18.67 5.06 -0.41
N LEU A 40 19.18 3.90 0.02
CA LEU A 40 18.35 2.71 0.23
C LEU A 40 17.25 2.96 1.28
N ASN A 41 17.56 3.63 2.39
CA ASN A 41 16.57 3.97 3.40
C ASN A 41 15.46 4.87 2.84
N HIS A 42 15.81 5.85 1.99
CA HIS A 42 14.82 6.69 1.32
C HIS A 42 13.91 5.85 0.39
N GLU A 43 14.50 4.97 -0.42
CA GLU A 43 13.74 4.07 -1.31
C GLU A 43 12.82 3.13 -0.52
N VAL A 44 13.29 2.59 0.61
CA VAL A 44 12.48 1.76 1.53
C VAL A 44 11.31 2.56 2.11
N MET A 45 11.55 3.80 2.56
CA MET A 45 10.50 4.67 3.10
C MET A 45 9.44 4.99 2.04
N GLU A 46 9.85 5.26 0.80
CA GLU A 46 8.93 5.45 -0.31
C GLU A 46 8.09 4.18 -0.59
N ILE A 47 8.72 3.01 -0.62
CA ILE A 47 8.01 1.73 -0.81
C ILE A 47 6.98 1.54 0.30
N MET A 48 7.39 1.73 1.56
CA MET A 48 6.50 1.60 2.71
C MET A 48 5.28 2.54 2.60
N SER A 49 5.46 3.77 2.11
CA SER A 49 4.35 4.71 1.92
C SER A 49 3.34 4.29 0.85
N LYS A 50 3.76 3.46 -0.11
CA LYS A 50 2.93 3.01 -1.25
C LYS A 50 2.32 1.62 -1.02
N MET A 51 2.80 0.88 -0.03
CA MET A 51 2.30 -0.45 0.28
C MET A 51 0.96 -0.39 1.00
N ALA A 52 -0.03 -1.12 0.49
CA ALA A 52 -1.25 -1.38 1.23
C ALA A 52 -0.93 -2.20 2.50
N THR A 53 -1.55 -1.82 3.60
CA THR A 53 -1.52 -2.53 4.87
C THR A 53 -2.62 -3.59 4.90
N LYS A 54 -2.55 -4.49 5.90
CA LYS A 54 -3.65 -5.44 6.13
C LYS A 54 -4.96 -4.74 6.50
N ASP A 55 -4.89 -3.56 7.10
CA ASP A 55 -6.07 -2.79 7.47
C ASP A 55 -6.76 -2.19 6.24
N ASP A 56 -6.01 -1.80 5.21
CA ASP A 56 -6.58 -1.35 3.93
C ASP A 56 -7.37 -2.45 3.21
N LEU A 57 -7.07 -3.71 3.52
CA LEU A 57 -7.78 -4.88 2.97
C LEU A 57 -8.98 -5.31 3.81
N LYS A 58 -9.17 -4.75 5.03
CA LYS A 58 -10.32 -5.09 5.87
C LYS A 58 -11.61 -4.61 5.19
N GLY A 59 -12.57 -5.51 5.07
CA GLY A 59 -13.88 -5.21 4.47
C GLY A 59 -13.91 -5.32 2.94
N MET A 60 -12.80 -5.62 2.28
CA MET A 60 -12.83 -6.02 0.88
C MET A 60 -13.48 -7.40 0.76
N ALA A 61 -14.47 -7.53 -0.12
CA ALA A 61 -15.04 -8.84 -0.45
C ALA A 61 -13.95 -9.72 -1.11
N THR A 62 -13.84 -10.94 -0.63
CA THR A 62 -12.97 -11.96 -1.23
C THR A 62 -13.67 -12.63 -2.41
N LYS A 63 -12.90 -13.39 -3.18
CA LYS A 63 -13.46 -14.21 -4.26
C LYS A 63 -14.45 -15.25 -3.75
N GLU A 64 -14.29 -15.76 -2.53
CA GLU A 64 -15.21 -16.75 -1.96
C GLU A 64 -16.53 -16.11 -1.56
N ASP A 65 -16.50 -14.86 -1.04
CA ASP A 65 -17.71 -14.13 -0.64
C ASP A 65 -18.71 -13.94 -1.80
N ILE A 66 -18.19 -13.80 -3.04
CA ILE A 66 -19.01 -13.55 -4.23
C ILE A 66 -19.27 -14.81 -5.08
N LYS A 67 -18.73 -15.97 -4.69
CA LYS A 67 -18.74 -17.18 -5.52
C LYS A 67 -20.13 -17.69 -5.88
N ASN A 68 -21.10 -17.49 -4.97
CA ASN A 68 -22.49 -17.95 -5.15
C ASN A 68 -23.45 -16.81 -5.50
N MET A 69 -22.94 -15.62 -5.85
CA MET A 69 -23.80 -14.52 -6.28
C MET A 69 -24.36 -14.82 -7.67
N ALA A 70 -25.68 -14.81 -7.80
CA ALA A 70 -26.35 -14.85 -9.09
C ALA A 70 -26.01 -13.58 -9.89
N THR A 71 -25.70 -13.77 -11.16
CA THR A 71 -25.51 -12.70 -12.13
C THR A 71 -26.85 -12.28 -12.72
N LYS A 72 -26.87 -11.16 -13.45
CA LYS A 72 -28.08 -10.73 -14.17
C LYS A 72 -28.52 -11.72 -15.24
N ASP A 73 -27.58 -12.51 -15.78
CA ASP A 73 -27.87 -13.50 -16.80
C ASP A 73 -28.62 -14.71 -16.22
N ASP A 74 -28.31 -15.10 -14.98
CA ASP A 74 -29.01 -16.17 -14.27
C ASP A 74 -30.50 -15.86 -14.04
N LEU A 75 -30.87 -14.57 -14.04
CA LEU A 75 -32.24 -14.10 -13.85
C LEU A 75 -33.02 -13.95 -15.16
N LYS A 76 -32.38 -14.10 -16.32
CA LYS A 76 -33.06 -13.99 -17.62
C LYS A 76 -34.12 -15.10 -17.76
N GLY A 77 -35.32 -14.71 -18.18
CA GLY A 77 -36.42 -15.66 -18.40
C GLY A 77 -37.16 -16.09 -17.12
N MET A 78 -36.81 -15.56 -15.95
CA MET A 78 -37.63 -15.76 -14.75
C MET A 78 -38.97 -15.03 -14.88
N ALA A 79 -40.07 -15.76 -14.70
CA ALA A 79 -41.40 -15.16 -14.63
C ALA A 79 -41.56 -14.30 -13.36
N THR A 80 -42.24 -13.18 -13.50
CA THR A 80 -42.56 -12.27 -12.40
C THR A 80 -43.89 -12.66 -11.75
N LYS A 81 -44.15 -12.11 -10.55
CA LYS A 81 -45.44 -12.29 -9.88
C LYS A 81 -46.63 -11.76 -10.71
N GLU A 82 -46.40 -10.77 -11.56
CA GLU A 82 -47.44 -10.20 -12.41
C GLU A 82 -47.78 -11.13 -13.58
N ASP A 83 -46.78 -11.77 -14.17
CA ASP A 83 -46.98 -12.80 -15.21
C ASP A 83 -47.90 -13.91 -14.69
N ILE A 84 -47.72 -14.33 -13.43
CA ILE A 84 -48.55 -15.36 -12.77
C ILE A 84 -49.98 -14.87 -12.55
N LYS A 85 -50.18 -13.64 -12.07
CA LYS A 85 -51.54 -13.08 -11.88
C LYS A 85 -52.31 -13.02 -13.19
N ASN A 86 -51.64 -12.58 -14.26
CA ASN A 86 -52.24 -12.51 -15.59
C ASN A 86 -52.61 -13.89 -16.17
N MET A 87 -51.99 -14.97 -15.69
CA MET A 87 -52.41 -16.33 -16.02
C MET A 87 -53.66 -16.75 -15.22
N ALA A 88 -53.78 -16.33 -13.96
CA ALA A 88 -54.90 -16.69 -13.09
C ALA A 88 -56.21 -15.94 -13.41
N THR A 89 -56.15 -14.83 -14.15
CA THR A 89 -57.32 -14.04 -14.56
C THR A 89 -57.78 -14.32 -15.99
N LYS A 90 -57.12 -15.24 -16.70
CA LYS A 90 -57.57 -15.72 -18.02
C LYS A 90 -58.37 -17.01 -17.84
N ASP A 91 -59.62 -16.86 -17.41
CA ASP A 91 -60.70 -17.83 -17.63
C ASP A 91 -61.68 -17.25 -18.66
#